data_AF-A0AAW0SDN2-F1
#
_entry.id   AF-A0AAW0SDN2-F1
#
_cell.length_a   1.000
_cell.length_b   1.000
_cell.length_c   1.000
_cell.angle_alpha   90.00
_cell.angle_beta   90.00
_cell.angle_gamma   90.00
#
_symmetry.space_group_name_H-M   'P 1'
#
loop_
_entity.id
_entity.type
_entity.pdbx_description
1 polymer ?
#
loop_
_entity_poly.entity_id
_entity_poly.type
_entity_poly.pdbx_seq_one_letter_code
_entity_poly.pdbx_strand_id
1 'polypeptide(L)'
;MLGSHYTVVDGGLASTLQAEGYEVDGDPLWSARLLATHPSAIKKVVAGSVGPYGACQADGSEYTGSYIPSVTQCDLATWHLPRLEALAGAGLQLVALETLPALSEALALLGLLQEFPDLNAWVTFSCKDAQHTSYGDNFGEAVRSCYEQGREQLIGVGVNCTPPPPHHPTSSGG
;
A
#
# COMPACT_ATOMS: atom_id res chain seq x y z
N MET A 1 -1.98 26.31 -19.34
CA MET A 1 -1.20 25.06 -19.49
C MET A 1 -0.92 24.54 -18.09
N LEU A 2 -1.67 23.54 -17.63
CA LEU A 2 -1.40 22.86 -16.36
C LEU A 2 -0.23 21.91 -16.59
N GLY A 3 0.92 22.21 -15.98
CA GLY A 3 2.09 21.34 -16.04
C GLY A 3 1.77 20.02 -15.33
N SER A 4 1.89 18.92 -16.06
CA SER A 4 1.79 17.58 -15.50
C SER A 4 3.02 17.31 -14.62
N HIS A 5 2.94 17.67 -13.35
CA HIS A 5 3.91 17.25 -12.35
C HIS A 5 3.66 15.78 -12.02
N TYR A 6 4.48 14.88 -12.56
CA TYR A 6 4.59 13.51 -12.07
C TYR A 6 5.69 13.48 -11.00
N THR A 7 5.36 13.03 -9.80
CA THR A 7 6.33 12.75 -8.75
C THR A 7 6.65 11.27 -8.81
N VAL A 8 7.90 10.94 -9.13
CA VAL A 8 8.43 9.58 -8.96
C VAL A 8 8.81 9.46 -7.49
N VAL A 9 8.08 8.63 -6.75
CA VAL A 9 8.45 8.22 -5.40
C VAL A 9 9.42 7.04 -5.53
N ASP A 10 10.52 7.04 -4.79
CA ASP A 10 11.50 5.95 -4.80
C ASP A 10 10.98 4.71 -4.04
N GLY A 11 11.85 3.70 -3.89
CA GLY A 11 11.49 2.32 -3.51
C GLY A 11 10.71 2.16 -2.20
N GLY A 12 10.29 0.92 -1.91
CA GLY A 12 9.48 0.62 -0.73
C GLY A 12 10.11 1.15 0.56
N LEU A 13 9.28 1.70 1.45
CA LEU A 13 9.68 2.31 2.73
C LEU A 13 10.66 1.41 3.52
N ALA A 14 10.45 0.10 3.46
CA ALA A 14 11.33 -0.92 4.02
C ALA A 14 12.77 -0.82 3.49
N SER A 15 12.95 -0.73 2.17
CA SER A 15 14.26 -0.68 1.52
C SER A 15 15.02 0.61 1.84
N THR A 16 14.31 1.75 1.92
CA THR A 16 14.92 3.03 2.32
C THR A 16 15.36 2.99 3.78
N LEU A 17 14.54 2.46 4.69
CA LEU A 17 14.90 2.33 6.10
C LEU A 17 16.02 1.30 6.34
N GLN A 18 16.06 0.22 5.57
CA GLN A 18 17.20 -0.71 5.58
C GLN A 18 18.49 -0.03 5.12
N ALA A 19 18.43 0.79 4.07
CA ALA A 19 19.58 1.56 3.60
C ALA A 19 20.06 2.59 4.66
N GLU A 20 19.14 3.09 5.49
CA GLU A 20 19.46 3.93 6.66
C GLU A 20 19.92 3.13 7.90
N GLY A 21 19.95 1.80 7.82
CA GLY A 21 20.47 0.92 8.87
C GLY A 21 19.45 0.47 9.92
N TYR A 22 18.15 0.68 9.68
CA TYR A 22 17.10 0.14 10.53
C TYR A 22 16.85 -1.34 10.21
N GLU A 23 16.62 -2.16 11.25
CA GLU A 23 16.12 -3.51 11.04
C GLU A 23 14.65 -3.47 10.64
N VAL A 24 14.32 -4.18 9.57
CA VAL A 24 12.99 -4.20 8.94
C VAL A 24 12.55 -5.64 8.66
N ASP A 25 13.47 -6.48 8.16
CA ASP A 25 13.19 -7.88 7.87
C ASP A 25 12.95 -8.70 9.14
N GLY A 26 12.01 -9.65 9.06
CA GLY A 26 11.72 -10.60 10.15
C GLY A 26 10.84 -10.04 11.28
N ASP A 27 10.50 -8.75 11.26
CA ASP A 27 9.50 -8.15 12.14
C ASP A 27 8.26 -7.73 11.33
N PRO A 28 7.14 -8.46 11.37
CA PRO A 28 5.93 -8.09 10.63
C PRO A 28 5.31 -6.75 11.08
N LEU A 29 5.77 -6.18 12.20
CA LEU A 29 5.33 -4.90 12.76
C LEU A 29 6.45 -3.85 12.80
N TRP A 30 7.51 -4.02 11.99
CA TRP A 30 8.67 -3.14 11.96
C TRP A 30 8.30 -1.65 11.84
N SER A 31 7.25 -1.32 11.08
CA SER A 31 6.82 0.06 10.83
C SER A 31 6.21 0.68 12.08
N ALA A 32 5.41 -0.08 12.83
CA ALA A 32 4.85 0.34 14.11
C ALA A 32 5.95 0.50 15.17
N ARG A 33 6.93 -0.42 15.20
CA ARG A 33 8.10 -0.30 16.09
C ARG A 33 8.90 0.96 15.78
N LEU A 34 9.18 1.24 14.51
CA LEU A 34 9.94 2.43 14.12
C LEU A 34 9.15 3.72 14.32
N LEU A 35 7.82 3.72 14.13
CA LEU A 35 6.96 4.84 14.54
C LEU A 35 7.06 5.13 16.05
N ALA A 36 7.07 4.09 16.89
CA ALA A 36 7.14 4.25 18.34
C ALA A 36 8.55 4.64 18.85
N THR A 37 9.61 4.10 18.22
CA THR A 37 10.99 4.23 18.73
C THR A 37 11.81 5.28 18.00
N HIS A 38 11.57 5.48 16.70
CA HIS A 38 12.31 6.36 15.81
C HIS A 38 11.38 7.13 14.84
N PRO A 39 10.38 7.88 15.35
CA PRO A 39 9.35 8.52 14.53
C PRO A 39 9.91 9.51 13.49
N SER A 40 11.09 10.08 13.74
CA SER A 40 11.78 10.98 12.82
C SER A 40 12.33 10.27 11.56
N ALA A 41 12.63 8.98 11.63
CA ALA A 41 13.04 8.18 10.47
C ALA A 41 11.86 7.99 9.49
N ILE A 42 10.67 7.68 10.04
CA ILE A 42 9.45 7.58 9.26
C ILE A 42 9.02 8.96 8.72
N LYS A 43 9.13 10.01 9.54
CA LYS A 43 8.77 11.39 9.15
C LYS A 43 9.62 12.00 8.04
N LYS A 44 10.83 11.49 7.80
CA LYS A 44 11.72 12.01 6.74
C LYS A 44 11.40 11.48 5.35
N VAL A 45 10.63 10.39 5.24
CA VAL A 45 10.39 9.63 4.00
C VAL A 45 8.90 9.67 3.57
N VAL A 46 8.08 10.53 4.18
CA VAL A 46 6.62 10.33 4.31
C VAL A 46 5.84 10.28 2.98
N ALA A 47 5.38 9.06 2.66
CA ALA A 47 4.03 8.64 3.04
C ALA A 47 4.12 7.48 4.07
N GLY A 48 3.26 7.48 5.10
CA GLY A 48 3.22 6.39 6.07
C GLY A 48 2.68 5.10 5.45
N SER A 49 3.47 4.03 5.38
CA SER A 49 3.07 2.76 4.76
C SER A 49 2.06 1.98 5.60
N VAL A 50 1.03 1.48 4.91
CA VAL A 50 0.01 0.55 5.40
C VAL A 50 -0.06 -0.60 4.39
N GLY A 51 0.60 -1.71 4.70
CA GLY A 51 0.53 -2.96 3.91
C GLY A 51 -0.73 -3.80 4.20
N PRO A 52 -1.05 -4.78 3.34
CA PRO A 52 -2.31 -5.54 3.39
C PRO A 52 -2.37 -6.49 4.60
N TYR A 53 -3.59 -6.91 4.95
CA TYR A 53 -3.85 -7.96 5.92
C TYR A 53 -3.08 -9.24 5.60
N GLY A 54 -2.99 -9.61 4.32
CA GLY A 54 -2.27 -10.82 3.92
C GLY A 54 -0.81 -10.87 4.36
N ALA A 55 -0.14 -9.72 4.48
CA ALA A 55 1.26 -9.66 4.89
C ALA A 55 1.47 -10.13 6.35
N CYS A 56 0.46 -10.00 7.23
CA CYS A 56 0.59 -10.48 8.61
C CYS A 56 0.45 -11.99 8.75
N GLN A 57 -0.15 -12.65 7.76
CA GLN A 57 -0.31 -14.11 7.76
C GLN A 57 0.98 -14.82 7.40
N ALA A 58 1.95 -14.11 6.81
CA ALA A 58 3.25 -14.63 6.40
C ALA A 58 3.17 -15.90 5.53
N ASP A 59 2.07 -16.05 4.79
CA ASP A 59 1.76 -17.19 3.92
C ASP A 59 1.78 -16.82 2.43
N GLY A 60 2.17 -15.59 2.10
CA GLY A 60 2.17 -15.05 0.74
C GLY A 60 0.79 -14.57 0.27
N SER A 61 -0.20 -14.50 1.17
CA SER A 61 -1.56 -14.04 0.81
C SER A 61 -1.61 -12.57 0.39
N GLU A 62 -0.59 -11.77 0.66
CA GLU A 62 -0.40 -10.43 0.07
C GLU A 62 -0.23 -10.45 -1.47
N TYR A 63 0.06 -11.61 -2.06
CA TYR A 63 0.16 -11.83 -3.50
C TYR A 63 -0.99 -12.66 -4.09
N THR A 64 -1.98 -13.06 -3.27
CA THR A 64 -3.09 -13.89 -3.75
C THR A 64 -4.46 -13.42 -3.28
N GLY A 65 -4.55 -12.70 -2.16
CA GLY A 65 -5.82 -12.30 -1.55
C GLY A 65 -6.64 -13.48 -1.02
N SER A 66 -6.03 -14.61 -0.70
CA SER A 66 -6.74 -15.85 -0.29
C SER A 66 -7.65 -15.69 0.94
N TYR A 67 -7.44 -14.67 1.78
CA TYR A 67 -8.25 -14.34 2.95
C TYR A 67 -9.57 -13.64 2.63
N ILE A 68 -9.69 -13.01 1.45
CA ILE A 68 -10.83 -12.14 1.12
C ILE A 68 -12.20 -12.82 1.22
N PRO A 69 -12.40 -14.09 0.83
CA PRO A 69 -13.69 -14.76 1.00
C PRO A 69 -14.12 -14.97 2.45
N SER A 70 -13.18 -14.90 3.40
CA SER A 70 -13.39 -15.22 4.82
C SER A 70 -13.40 -14.01 5.75
N VAL A 71 -13.16 -12.81 5.22
CA VAL A 71 -13.01 -11.58 6.00
C VAL A 71 -13.87 -10.47 5.37
N THR A 72 -14.68 -9.79 6.18
CA THR A 72 -15.51 -8.69 5.67
C THR A 72 -14.74 -7.37 5.59
N GLN A 73 -15.26 -6.37 4.86
CA GLN A 73 -14.67 -5.03 4.86
C GLN A 73 -14.65 -4.39 6.25
N CYS A 74 -15.66 -4.69 7.09
CA CYS A 74 -15.72 -4.19 8.47
C CYS A 74 -14.59 -4.80 9.32
N ASP A 75 -14.33 -6.10 9.15
CA ASP A 75 -13.23 -6.78 9.84
C ASP A 75 -11.87 -6.21 9.40
N LEU A 76 -11.69 -5.97 8.10
CA LEU A 76 -10.49 -5.34 7.55
C LEU A 76 -10.29 -3.93 8.09
N ALA A 77 -11.34 -3.10 8.10
CA ALA A 77 -11.26 -1.75 8.66
C ALA A 77 -10.90 -1.79 10.14
N THR A 78 -11.56 -2.65 10.93
CA THR A 78 -11.26 -2.84 12.36
C THR A 78 -9.81 -3.24 12.59
N TRP A 79 -9.26 -4.09 11.72
CA TRP A 79 -7.86 -4.53 11.81
C TRP A 79 -6.86 -3.41 11.47
N HIS A 80 -7.17 -2.56 10.48
CA HIS A 80 -6.29 -1.46 10.04
C HIS A 80 -6.36 -0.23 10.95
N LEU A 81 -7.47 -0.01 11.66
CA LEU A 81 -7.72 1.18 12.48
C LEU A 81 -6.54 1.56 13.41
N PRO A 82 -5.97 0.65 14.23
CA PRO A 82 -4.89 1.04 15.14
C PRO A 82 -3.65 1.58 14.43
N ARG A 83 -3.40 1.15 13.18
CA ARG A 83 -2.26 1.63 12.38
C ARG A 83 -2.51 3.05 11.88
N LEU A 84 -3.71 3.34 11.38
CA LEU A 84 -4.07 4.69 10.95
C LEU A 84 -4.13 5.66 12.14
N GLU A 85 -4.63 5.24 13.31
CA GLU A 85 -4.59 6.04 14.54
C GLU A 85 -3.15 6.39 14.95
N ALA A 86 -2.23 5.43 14.90
CA ALA A 86 -0.83 5.67 15.23
C ALA A 86 -0.17 6.64 14.23
N LEU A 87 -0.43 6.48 12.93
CA LEU A 87 0.11 7.35 11.88
C LEU A 87 -0.45 8.78 12.00
N ALA A 88 -1.76 8.92 12.20
CA ALA A 88 -2.42 10.21 12.41
C ALA A 88 -1.94 10.88 13.70
N GLY A 89 -1.87 10.13 14.81
CA GLY A 89 -1.38 10.61 16.11
C GLY A 89 0.09 11.05 16.08
N ALA A 90 0.89 10.47 15.19
CA ALA A 90 2.26 10.93 14.92
C ALA A 90 2.31 12.23 14.10
N GLY A 91 1.19 12.72 13.58
CA GLY A 91 1.07 13.96 12.80
C GLY A 91 1.45 13.82 11.33
N LEU A 92 1.30 12.61 10.76
CA LEU A 92 1.41 12.44 9.31
C LEU A 92 0.18 13.03 8.63
N GLN A 93 0.35 13.45 7.37
CA GLN A 93 -0.71 14.01 6.52
C GLN A 93 -0.90 13.19 5.23
N LEU A 94 -0.08 12.16 5.03
CA LEU A 94 -0.10 11.30 3.86
C LEU A 94 0.26 9.86 4.24
N VAL A 95 -0.55 8.90 3.78
CA VAL A 95 -0.33 7.46 3.96
C VAL A 95 -0.30 6.72 2.62
N ALA A 96 0.50 5.67 2.54
CA ALA A 96 0.59 4.78 1.41
C ALA A 96 -0.18 3.50 1.74
N LEU A 97 -1.34 3.31 1.13
CA LEU A 97 -2.14 2.09 1.24
C LEU A 97 -1.66 1.12 0.15
N GLU A 98 -0.63 0.34 0.45
CA GLU A 98 0.20 -0.25 -0.59
C GLU A 98 0.14 -1.78 -0.65
N THR A 99 0.46 -2.31 -1.82
CA THR A 99 0.56 -3.75 -2.08
C THR A 99 -0.75 -4.51 -1.82
N LEU A 100 -1.89 -3.85 -2.02
CA LEU A 100 -3.19 -4.45 -1.75
C LEU A 100 -3.52 -5.50 -2.82
N PRO A 101 -3.81 -6.77 -2.48
CA PRO A 101 -4.11 -7.79 -3.47
C PRO A 101 -5.52 -7.70 -4.04
N ALA A 102 -6.45 -6.98 -3.36
CA ALA A 102 -7.86 -6.97 -3.68
C ALA A 102 -8.51 -5.60 -3.50
N LEU A 103 -9.53 -5.32 -4.32
CA LEU A 103 -10.33 -4.09 -4.24
C LEU A 103 -11.07 -3.97 -2.91
N SER A 104 -11.63 -5.07 -2.39
CA SER A 104 -12.41 -5.04 -1.14
C SER A 104 -11.62 -4.48 0.04
N GLU A 105 -10.33 -4.78 0.14
CA GLU A 105 -9.48 -4.22 1.19
C GLU A 105 -9.17 -2.74 0.96
N ALA A 106 -8.94 -2.33 -0.29
CA ALA A 106 -8.76 -0.92 -0.62
C ALA A 106 -10.00 -0.10 -0.25
N LEU A 107 -11.21 -0.60 -0.52
CA LEU A 107 -12.46 0.07 -0.15
C LEU A 107 -12.66 0.10 1.38
N ALA A 108 -12.26 -0.94 2.10
CA ALA A 108 -12.29 -0.93 3.57
C ALA A 108 -11.39 0.18 4.14
N LEU A 109 -10.16 0.27 3.64
CA LEU A 109 -9.19 1.30 4.04
C LEU A 109 -9.64 2.72 3.65
N LEU A 110 -10.18 2.92 2.46
CA LEU A 110 -10.69 4.22 2.02
C LEU A 110 -11.95 4.65 2.78
N GLY A 111 -12.79 3.70 3.20
CA GLY A 111 -13.92 3.98 4.09
C GLY A 111 -13.44 4.45 5.45
N LEU A 112 -12.47 3.72 6.01
CA LEU A 112 -11.86 4.04 7.30
C LEU A 112 -11.09 5.38 7.27
N LEU A 113 -10.44 5.72 6.16
CA LEU A 113 -9.68 6.97 5.99
C LEU A 113 -10.54 8.23 6.23
N GLN A 114 -11.86 8.14 6.02
CA GLN A 114 -12.80 9.24 6.26
C GLN A 114 -12.89 9.63 7.74
N GLU A 115 -12.49 8.75 8.66
CA GLU A 115 -12.39 9.07 10.10
C GLU A 115 -11.17 9.94 10.43
N PHE A 116 -10.25 10.13 9.46
CA PHE A 116 -8.99 10.87 9.61
C PHE A 116 -8.89 12.00 8.57
N PRO A 117 -9.62 13.12 8.74
CA PRO A 117 -9.78 14.14 7.69
C PRO A 117 -8.47 14.84 7.28
N ASP A 118 -7.46 14.84 8.15
CA ASP A 118 -6.14 15.43 7.86
C ASP A 118 -5.20 14.49 7.09
N LEU A 119 -5.60 13.22 6.91
CA LEU A 119 -4.83 12.25 6.13
C LEU A 119 -5.30 12.22 4.68
N ASN A 120 -4.33 12.34 3.78
CA ASN A 120 -4.46 11.93 2.39
C ASN A 120 -3.85 10.54 2.20
N ALA A 121 -4.19 9.86 1.10
CA ALA A 121 -3.62 8.57 0.77
C ALA A 121 -3.33 8.40 -0.72
N TRP A 122 -2.38 7.53 -1.06
CA TRP A 122 -2.42 6.81 -2.35
C TRP A 122 -2.71 5.34 -2.12
N VAL A 123 -3.26 4.68 -3.12
CA VAL A 123 -3.49 3.23 -3.12
C VAL A 123 -2.60 2.57 -4.17
N THR A 124 -1.93 1.47 -3.84
CA THR A 124 -1.32 0.62 -4.86
C THR A 124 -1.77 -0.82 -4.72
N PHE A 125 -2.03 -1.46 -5.86
CA PHE A 125 -2.40 -2.86 -5.93
C PHE A 125 -1.20 -3.73 -6.30
N SER A 126 -1.16 -4.95 -5.77
CA SER A 126 -0.40 -6.03 -6.39
C SER A 126 -1.25 -6.64 -7.53
N CYS A 127 -0.63 -6.93 -8.67
CA CYS A 127 -1.33 -7.40 -9.88
C CYS A 127 -0.71 -8.69 -10.39
N LYS A 128 -1.56 -9.65 -10.80
CA LYS A 128 -1.11 -10.89 -11.46
C LYS A 128 -0.92 -10.74 -12.96
N ASP A 129 -1.58 -9.74 -13.56
CA ASP A 129 -1.46 -9.40 -14.97
C ASP A 129 -1.82 -7.92 -15.20
N ALA A 130 -1.78 -7.46 -16.45
CA ALA A 130 -2.00 -6.05 -16.81
C ALA A 130 -3.44 -5.56 -16.61
N GLN A 131 -4.40 -6.45 -16.37
CA GLN A 131 -5.83 -6.14 -16.28
C GLN A 131 -6.44 -6.50 -14.91
N HIS A 132 -5.72 -7.26 -14.08
CA HIS A 132 -6.27 -7.76 -12.82
C HIS A 132 -5.35 -7.58 -11.62
N THR A 133 -5.96 -7.28 -10.47
CA THR A 133 -5.30 -7.40 -9.17
C THR A 133 -4.89 -8.86 -8.91
N SER A 134 -4.02 -9.09 -7.94
CA SER A 134 -3.59 -10.43 -7.53
C SER A 134 -4.76 -11.33 -7.17
N TYR A 135 -5.77 -10.80 -6.47
CA TYR A 135 -7.00 -11.52 -6.16
C TYR A 135 -7.85 -11.82 -7.40
N GLY A 136 -7.84 -10.92 -8.38
CA GLY A 136 -8.53 -11.08 -9.66
C GLY A 136 -9.61 -10.05 -9.96
N ASP A 137 -9.66 -8.95 -9.20
CA ASP A 137 -10.52 -7.82 -9.54
C ASP A 137 -10.05 -7.18 -10.85
N ASN A 138 -10.99 -6.67 -11.66
CA ASN A 138 -10.61 -5.86 -12.80
C ASN A 138 -9.94 -4.56 -12.32
N PHE A 139 -8.74 -4.27 -12.82
CA PHE A 139 -7.93 -3.15 -12.36
C PHE A 139 -8.55 -1.79 -12.70
N GLY A 140 -9.17 -1.65 -13.88
CA GLY A 140 -9.85 -0.41 -14.27
C GLY A 140 -11.05 -0.11 -13.36
N GLU A 141 -11.80 -1.15 -13.00
CA GLU A 141 -12.88 -1.06 -12.02
C GLU A 141 -12.36 -0.72 -10.62
N ALA A 142 -11.26 -1.35 -10.19
CA ALA A 142 -10.64 -1.04 -8.91
C ALA A 142 -10.21 0.43 -8.80
N VAL A 143 -9.54 0.96 -9.82
CA VAL A 143 -9.17 2.38 -9.89
C VAL A 143 -10.39 3.29 -9.80
N ARG A 144 -11.45 2.98 -10.56
CA ARG A 144 -12.70 3.75 -10.57
C ARG A 144 -13.37 3.76 -9.19
N SER A 145 -13.54 2.59 -8.58
CA SER A 145 -14.18 2.47 -7.26
C SER A 145 -13.37 3.17 -6.17
N CYS A 146 -12.03 3.05 -6.18
CA CYS A 146 -11.17 3.79 -5.27
C CYS A 146 -11.33 5.31 -5.45
N TYR A 147 -11.34 5.80 -6.68
CA TYR A 147 -11.54 7.23 -6.96
C TYR A 147 -12.92 7.72 -6.54
N GLU A 148 -13.98 6.93 -6.74
CA GLU A 148 -15.33 7.30 -6.33
C GLU A 148 -15.48 7.38 -4.81
N GLN A 149 -14.92 6.41 -4.07
CA GLN A 149 -15.02 6.36 -2.62
C GLN A 149 -14.06 7.32 -1.91
N GLY A 150 -12.84 7.49 -2.43
CA GLY A 150 -11.77 8.27 -1.81
C GLY A 150 -11.60 9.67 -2.35
N ARG A 151 -12.53 10.21 -3.16
CA ARG A 151 -12.35 11.43 -3.98
C ARG A 151 -11.76 12.63 -3.23
N GLU A 152 -12.05 12.79 -1.95
CA GLU A 152 -11.61 13.93 -1.14
C GLU A 152 -10.19 13.76 -0.56
N GLN A 153 -9.73 12.52 -0.35
CA GLN A 153 -8.48 12.21 0.36
C GLN A 153 -7.49 11.37 -0.49
N LEU A 154 -7.91 10.86 -1.64
CA LEU A 154 -7.11 10.00 -2.52
C LEU A 154 -6.34 10.84 -3.54
N ILE A 155 -5.01 10.82 -3.44
CA ILE A 155 -4.12 11.57 -4.33
C ILE A 155 -3.58 10.75 -5.50
N GLY A 156 -3.78 9.43 -5.51
CA GLY A 156 -3.36 8.56 -6.60
C GLY A 156 -3.71 7.08 -6.41
N VAL A 157 -3.78 6.37 -7.53
CA VAL A 157 -3.91 4.90 -7.58
C VAL A 157 -2.84 4.35 -8.52
N GLY A 158 -2.16 3.27 -8.12
CA GLY A 158 -1.10 2.67 -8.90
C GLY A 158 -0.93 1.17 -8.66
N VAL A 159 0.24 0.68 -9.06
CA VAL A 159 0.64 -0.73 -8.94
C VAL A 159 2.06 -0.76 -8.37
N ASN A 160 2.33 -1.66 -7.43
CA ASN A 160 3.67 -1.96 -6.93
C ASN A 160 3.81 -3.47 -6.68
N CYS A 161 5.05 -3.97 -6.57
CA CYS A 161 5.35 -5.38 -6.32
C CYS A 161 4.75 -6.36 -7.36
N THR A 162 4.75 -5.99 -8.64
CA THR A 162 4.50 -6.92 -9.74
C THR A 162 5.78 -7.68 -10.09
N PRO A 163 5.71 -8.99 -10.41
CA PRO A 163 6.87 -9.70 -10.93
C PRO A 163 7.42 -8.95 -12.16
N PRO A 164 8.75 -8.74 -12.26
CA PRO A 164 9.32 -8.11 -13.44
C PRO A 164 8.91 -8.91 -14.69
N PRO A 165 8.66 -8.24 -15.83
CA PRO A 165 8.39 -8.95 -17.06
C PRO A 165 9.51 -9.96 -17.33
N PRO A 166 9.20 -11.15 -17.87
CA PRO A 166 10.21 -12.15 -18.13
C PRO A 166 11.36 -11.55 -18.95
N HIS A 167 12.60 -11.77 -18.51
CA HIS A 167 13.78 -11.32 -19.23
C HIS A 167 13.67 -11.82 -20.68
N HIS A 168 13.57 -10.89 -21.64
CA HIS A 168 13.84 -11.23 -23.03
C HIS A 168 15.28 -11.75 -23.09
N PRO A 169 15.53 -12.98 -23.58
CA PRO A 169 16.89 -13.43 -23.79
C PRO A 169 17.53 -12.46 -24.78
N THR A 170 18.64 -11.83 -24.37
CA THR A 170 19.47 -11.06 -25.27
C THR A 170 19.91 -11.99 -26.40
N SER A 171 19.49 -11.69 -27.63
CA SER A 171 20.02 -12.35 -28.81
C SER A 171 21.53 -12.10 -28.83
N SER A 172 22.32 -13.11 -28.48
CA SER A 172 23.75 -13.12 -28.77
C SER A 172 23.87 -13.12 -30.30
N GLY A 173 24.14 -11.94 -30.85
CA GLY A 173 24.51 -11.80 -32.26
C GLY A 173 25.78 -12.60 -32.51
N GLY A 174 25.66 -13.56 -33.43
CA GLY A 174 26.80 -14.20 -34.10
C GLY A 174 27.27 -13.39 -35.30
#